data_AF-A0AAV1UHM7-F1
#
_entry.id   AF-A0AAV1UHM7-F1
#
_cell.length_a   1.000
_cell.length_b   1.000
_cell.length_c   1.000
_cell.angle_alpha   90.00
_cell.angle_beta   90.00
_cell.angle_gamma   90.00
#
_symmetry.space_group_name_H-M   'P 1'
#
loop_
_entity.id
_entity.type
_entity.pdbx_description
1 polymer ?
#
loop_
_entity_poly.entity_id
_entity_poly.type
_entity_poly.pdbx_seq_one_letter_code
_entity_poly.pdbx_strand_id
1 'polypeptide(L)'
;MWWVFCSICITTLWVQRNRVVHEGHSVTLAGCIHECTVLSFRQLHALALRGRRQLHTQVAGTRLMQCIGLLTMAPYRALHTAVSHVKPPDHPTPALLSWLRSFQTSCTP
;
A
#
# COMPACT_ATOMS: atom_id res chain seq x y z
N MET A 1 1.08 -0.93 10.80
CA MET A 1 0.72 -0.37 9.48
C MET A 1 -0.77 -0.14 9.36
N TRP A 2 -1.57 -1.21 9.37
CA TRP A 2 -3.03 -1.12 9.28
C TRP A 2 -3.65 -0.14 10.28
N TRP A 3 -3.35 -0.28 11.58
CA TRP A 3 -3.84 0.62 12.63
C TRP A 3 -3.53 2.10 12.39
N VAL A 4 -2.32 2.41 11.92
CA VAL A 4 -1.91 3.78 11.61
C VAL A 4 -2.74 4.30 10.43
N PHE A 5 -2.89 3.48 9.38
CA PHE A 5 -3.68 3.85 8.21
C PHE A 5 -5.16 4.06 8.58
N CYS A 6 -5.76 3.17 9.35
CA CYS A 6 -7.14 3.31 9.83
C CYS A 6 -7.32 4.58 10.66
N SER A 7 -6.39 4.89 11.57
CA SER A 7 -6.46 6.11 12.37
C SER A 7 -6.41 7.36 11.48
N ILE A 8 -5.52 7.39 10.49
CA ILE A 8 -5.42 8.51 9.55
C ILE A 8 -6.67 8.63 8.69
N CYS A 9 -7.20 7.52 8.17
CA CYS A 9 -8.45 7.50 7.41
C CYS A 9 -9.61 8.05 8.23
N ILE A 10 -9.77 7.61 9.48
CA ILE A 10 -10.85 8.09 10.35
C ILE A 10 -10.69 9.59 10.63
N THR A 11 -9.48 10.05 10.96
CA THR A 11 -9.23 11.47 11.23
C THR A 11 -9.46 12.34 10.00
N THR A 12 -9.00 11.91 8.82
CA THR A 12 -9.20 12.66 7.57
C THR A 12 -10.66 12.70 7.15
N LEU A 13 -11.38 11.58 7.28
CA LEU A 13 -12.82 11.52 7.02
C LEU A 13 -13.61 12.43 7.97
N TRP A 14 -13.21 12.49 9.25
CA TRP A 14 -13.79 13.42 10.22
C TRP A 14 -13.56 14.88 9.85
N VAL A 15 -12.34 15.25 9.46
CA VAL A 15 -12.03 16.62 8.99
C VAL A 15 -12.84 16.96 7.74
N GLN A 16 -12.91 16.05 6.77
CA GLN A 16 -13.68 16.23 5.54
C GLN A 16 -15.17 16.39 5.83
N ARG A 17 -15.74 15.58 6.72
CA ARG A 17 -17.12 15.73 7.19
C ARG A 17 -17.35 17.10 7.81
N ASN A 18 -16.45 17.57 8.67
CA ASN A 18 -16.59 18.86 9.34
C ASN A 18 -16.56 20.02 8.33
N ARG A 19 -15.68 19.96 7.32
CA ARG A 19 -15.65 20.95 6.23
C ARG A 19 -16.98 21.05 5.48
N VAL A 20 -17.62 19.92 5.20
CA VAL A 20 -18.93 19.88 4.53
C VAL A 20 -20.03 20.40 5.44
N VAL A 21 -20.09 19.92 6.68
CA VAL A 21 -21.21 20.18 7.59
C VAL A 21 -21.16 21.58 8.20
N HIS A 22 -19.97 22.08 8.54
CA HIS A 22 -19.80 23.32 9.30
C HIS A 22 -19.26 24.50 8.49
N GLU A 23 -18.45 24.24 7.46
CA GLU A 23 -17.83 25.31 6.66
C GLU A 23 -18.51 25.48 5.28
N GLY A 24 -19.47 24.61 4.94
CA GLY A 24 -20.19 24.67 3.66
C GLY A 24 -19.33 24.32 2.44
N HIS A 25 -18.15 23.75 2.63
CA HIS A 25 -17.26 23.37 1.53
C HIS A 25 -17.79 22.13 0.81
N SER A 26 -17.79 22.14 -0.52
CA SER A 26 -18.02 20.94 -1.33
C SER A 26 -16.72 20.14 -1.44
N VAL A 27 -16.75 18.87 -1.03
CA VAL A 27 -15.64 17.93 -1.22
C VAL A 27 -15.98 16.93 -2.32
N THR A 28 -15.00 16.59 -3.15
CA THR A 28 -15.14 15.54 -4.17
C THR A 28 -14.54 14.24 -3.66
N LEU A 29 -15.10 13.09 -4.05
CA LEU A 29 -14.56 11.78 -3.65
C LEU A 29 -13.09 11.64 -4.05
N ALA A 30 -12.72 12.06 -5.26
CA ALA A 30 -11.34 12.02 -5.74
C ALA A 30 -10.41 12.91 -4.88
N GLY A 31 -10.86 14.12 -4.52
CA GLY A 31 -10.13 15.00 -3.62
C GLY A 31 -9.95 14.39 -2.23
N CYS A 32 -11.01 13.79 -1.68
CA CYS A 32 -10.96 13.14 -0.37
C CYS A 32 -9.96 11.97 -0.32
N ILE A 33 -9.99 11.11 -1.35
CA ILE A 33 -9.06 9.98 -1.48
C ILE A 33 -7.63 10.49 -1.62
N HIS A 34 -7.42 11.52 -2.45
CA HIS A 34 -6.10 12.10 -2.66
C HIS A 34 -5.51 12.68 -1.37
N GLU A 35 -6.28 13.51 -0.65
CA GLU A 35 -5.88 14.07 0.65
C GLU A 35 -5.54 12.97 1.66
N CYS A 36 -6.42 11.97 1.80
CA CYS A 36 -6.22 10.84 2.71
C CYS A 36 -4.94 10.07 2.38
N THR A 37 -4.71 9.81 1.09
CA THR A 37 -3.53 9.09 0.60
C THR A 37 -2.25 9.86 0.88
N VAL A 38 -2.21 11.15 0.55
CA VAL A 38 -1.04 12.02 0.79
C VAL A 38 -0.72 12.11 2.28
N LEU A 39 -1.72 12.32 3.13
CA LEU A 39 -1.53 12.39 4.58
C LEU A 39 -1.05 11.05 5.15
N SER A 40 -1.62 9.94 4.67
CA SER A 40 -1.23 8.60 5.08
C SER A 40 0.23 8.31 4.78
N PHE A 41 0.67 8.56 3.54
CA PHE A 41 2.07 8.35 3.15
C PHE A 41 3.02 9.27 3.90
N ARG A 42 2.65 10.54 4.13
CA ARG A 42 3.49 11.47 4.89
C ARG A 42 3.72 10.99 6.32
N GLN A 43 2.67 10.54 7.01
CA GLN A 43 2.81 10.04 8.38
C GLN A 43 3.59 8.72 8.44
N LEU A 44 3.31 7.79 7.52
CA LEU A 44 4.06 6.54 7.41
C LEU A 44 5.55 6.81 7.19
N HIS A 45 5.90 7.77 6.32
CA HIS A 45 7.28 8.16 6.07
C HIS A 45 7.94 8.74 7.32
N ALA A 46 7.23 9.57 8.08
CA ALA A 46 7.73 10.11 9.35
C ALA A 46 7.98 8.99 10.38
N LEU A 47 7.08 8.02 10.49
CA LEU A 47 7.25 6.85 11.36
C LEU A 47 8.43 5.98 10.92
N ALA A 48 8.58 5.75 9.61
CA ALA A 48 9.69 4.99 9.05
C ALA A 48 11.03 5.65 9.35
N LEU A 49 11.13 6.96 9.13
CA LEU A 49 12.32 7.74 9.42
C LEU A 49 12.65 7.74 10.92
N ARG A 50 11.64 7.88 11.78
CA ARG A 50 11.82 7.80 13.24
C ARG A 50 12.33 6.42 13.66
N GLY A 51 11.72 5.35 13.14
CA GLY A 51 12.14 3.98 13.43
C GLY A 51 13.57 3.71 12.98
N ARG A 52 13.98 4.22 11.81
CA ARG A 52 15.37 4.09 11.31
C ARG A 52 16.43 4.74 12.21
N ARG A 53 16.06 5.80 12.97
CA ARG A 53 16.99 6.52 13.86
C ARG A 53 17.17 5.84 15.21
N GLN A 54 16.31 4.88 15.56
CA GLN A 54 16.34 4.19 16.85
C GLN A 54 16.94 2.79 16.69
N LEU A 55 18.00 2.48 17.43
CA LEU A 55 18.71 1.19 17.36
C LEU A 55 17.78 -0.03 17.45
N HIS A 56 16.82 0.02 18.38
CA HIS A 56 15.89 -1.08 18.64
C HIS A 56 14.78 -1.24 17.58
N THR A 57 14.50 -0.21 16.76
CA THR A 57 13.46 -0.25 15.71
C THR A 57 14.03 0.00 14.30
N GLN A 58 15.35 0.05 14.14
CA GLN A 58 16.02 0.40 12.89
C GLN A 58 15.64 -0.52 11.73
N VAL A 59 15.61 -1.84 11.98
CA VAL A 59 15.21 -2.85 10.98
C VAL A 59 13.76 -2.65 10.58
N ALA A 60 12.87 -2.44 11.55
CA ALA A 60 11.45 -2.20 11.29
C ALA A 60 11.23 -0.90 10.49
N GLY A 61 11.92 0.19 10.86
CA GLY A 61 11.88 1.46 10.13
C GLY A 61 12.43 1.35 8.70
N THR A 62 13.46 0.55 8.49
CA THR A 62 14.05 0.32 7.16
C THR A 62 13.10 -0.49 6.26
N ARG A 63 12.52 -1.57 6.80
CA ARG A 63 11.49 -2.34 6.09
C ARG A 63 10.29 -1.49 5.74
N LEU A 64 9.85 -0.65 6.67
CA LEU A 64 8.74 0.27 6.45
C LEU A 64 9.04 1.28 5.32
N MET A 65 10.25 1.84 5.27
CA MET A 65 10.67 2.70 4.16
C MET A 65 10.61 1.98 2.81
N GLN A 66 11.05 0.73 2.75
CA GLN A 66 10.98 -0.07 1.52
C GLN A 66 9.53 -0.34 1.10
N CYS A 67 8.65 -0.70 2.05
CA CYS A 67 7.23 -0.88 1.78
C CYS A 67 6.57 0.39 1.23
N ILE A 68 6.89 1.56 1.79
CA ILE A 68 6.40 2.85 1.28
C ILE A 68 6.86 3.07 -0.16
N GLY A 69 8.13 2.78 -0.47
CA GLY A 69 8.67 2.87 -1.83
C GLY A 69 7.94 1.98 -2.83
N LEU A 70 7.62 0.75 -2.44
CA LEU A 70 6.84 -0.18 -3.27
C LEU A 70 5.41 0.29 -3.51
N LEU A 71 4.77 0.86 -2.49
CA LEU A 71 3.39 1.37 -2.57
C LEU A 71 3.27 2.70 -3.34
N THR A 72 4.36 3.46 -3.45
CA THR A 72 4.39 4.74 -4.19
C THR A 72 4.88 4.60 -5.62
N MET A 73 5.54 3.49 -5.98
CA MET A 73 5.80 3.18 -7.38
C MET A 73 4.48 2.92 -8.10
N ALA A 74 4.18 3.76 -9.09
CA ALA A 74 3.05 3.51 -9.98
C ALA A 74 3.23 2.15 -10.69
N PRO A 75 2.14 1.41 -10.96
CA PRO A 75 2.18 0.01 -11.39
C PRO A 75 2.85 -0.24 -12.75
N TYR A 76 3.32 0.80 -13.45
CA TYR A 76 3.94 0.69 -14.78
C TYR A 76 5.30 -0.02 -14.77
N ARG A 77 6.02 -0.06 -13.63
CA ARG A 77 7.33 -0.73 -13.56
C ARG A 77 7.29 -2.21 -13.20
N ALA A 78 6.14 -2.71 -12.71
CA ALA A 78 5.96 -4.12 -12.42
C ALA A 78 5.57 -4.93 -13.67
N LEU A 79 5.05 -4.28 -14.72
CA LEU A 79 4.63 -4.96 -15.95
C LEU A 79 5.77 -5.10 -16.98
N HIS A 80 6.81 -4.26 -16.95
CA HIS A 80 7.92 -4.37 -17.91
C HIS A 80 8.99 -5.40 -17.54
N THR A 81 8.90 -6.00 -16.35
CA THR A 81 9.61 -7.24 -16.02
C THR A 81 8.69 -8.46 -16.23
N ALA A 82 7.62 -8.31 -17.02
CA ALA A 82 6.93 -9.45 -17.58
C ALA A 82 7.84 -10.10 -18.63
N VAL A 83 8.43 -11.23 -18.21
CA VAL A 83 8.61 -12.39 -19.08
C VAL A 83 9.29 -12.05 -20.41
N SER A 84 10.61 -11.90 -20.40
CA SER A 84 11.38 -12.32 -21.57
C SER A 84 10.97 -13.76 -21.85
N HIS A 85 10.25 -13.98 -22.95
CA HIS A 85 9.80 -15.28 -23.42
C HIS A 85 11.00 -16.20 -23.69
N VAL A 86 11.60 -16.73 -22.63
CA VAL A 86 12.49 -17.88 -22.72
C VAL A 86 11.60 -19.09 -22.71
N LYS A 87 11.52 -19.73 -23.88
CA LYS A 87 10.88 -21.02 -24.12
C LYS A 87 11.26 -22.00 -22.99
N PRO A 88 10.30 -22.55 -22.22
CA PRO A 88 10.63 -23.44 -21.12
C PRO A 88 11.08 -24.80 -21.68
N PRO A 89 12.22 -25.36 -21.23
CA PRO A 89 12.48 -26.79 -21.34
C PRO A 89 11.59 -27.56 -20.36
N ASP A 90 11.16 -28.75 -20.78
CA ASP A 90 10.17 -29.61 -20.15
C ASP A 90 10.55 -30.05 -18.72
N HIS A 91 10.14 -29.29 -17.71
CA HIS A 91 10.32 -29.65 -16.30
C HIS A 91 9.06 -29.36 -15.46
N PRO A 92 8.82 -30.18 -14.42
CA PRO A 92 7.52 -30.27 -13.76
C PRO A 92 7.18 -28.98 -13.02
N THR A 93 5.90 -28.61 -13.12
CA THR A 93 5.29 -27.39 -12.59
C THR A 93 5.81 -27.04 -11.18
N PRO A 94 6.44 -25.87 -10.98
CA PRO A 94 6.92 -25.47 -9.66
C PRO A 94 5.74 -25.36 -8.68
N ALA A 95 5.94 -25.88 -7.46
CA ALA A 95 4.94 -25.97 -6.39
C ALA A 95 4.19 -24.65 -6.08
N LEU A 96 4.79 -23.52 -6.46
CA LEU A 96 4.19 -22.20 -6.37
C LEU A 96 2.92 -22.06 -7.25
N LEU A 97 2.93 -22.63 -8.47
CA LEU A 97 1.80 -22.58 -9.40
C LEU A 97 0.66 -23.51 -8.97
N SER A 98 0.96 -24.66 -8.35
CA SER A 98 -0.08 -25.52 -7.76
C SER A 98 -0.71 -24.86 -6.54
N TRP A 99 0.10 -24.16 -5.72
CA TRP A 99 -0.41 -23.43 -4.56
C TRP A 99 -1.32 -22.27 -4.96
N LEU A 100 -0.91 -21.44 -5.93
CA LEU A 100 -1.73 -20.33 -6.44
C LEU A 100 -3.07 -20.81 -7.02
N ARG A 101 -3.08 -21.96 -7.71
CA ARG A 101 -4.31 -22.53 -8.27
C ARG A 101 -5.28 -22.98 -7.18
N SER A 102 -4.77 -23.58 -6.10
CA SER A 102 -5.60 -23.97 -4.95
C SER A 102 -6.22 -22.78 -4.22
N PHE A 103 -5.51 -21.65 -4.16
CA PHE A 103 -5.99 -20.41 -3.56
C PHE A 103 -7.06 -19.71 -4.43
N GLN A 104 -6.97 -19.85 -5.75
CA GLN A 104 -7.97 -19.31 -6.67
C GLN A 104 -9.31 -20.05 -6.58
N THR A 105 -9.29 -21.36 -6.39
CA THR A 105 -10.50 -22.19 -6.30
C THR A 105 -11.24 -22.06 -4.97
N SER A 106 -10.59 -21.55 -3.91
CA SER A 106 -11.20 -21.37 -2.59
C SER A 106 -11.89 -20.01 -2.39
N CYS A 107 -11.76 -19.08 -3.34
CA CYS A 107 -12.32 -17.73 -3.26
C CYS A 107 -13.40 -17.43 -4.32
N THR A 108 -13.93 -18.46 -4.99
CA THR A 108 -15.20 -18.34 -5.73
C THR A 108 -16.35 -18.72 -4.80
N PRO A 109 -17.38 -17.87 -4.60
CA PRO A 109 -18.55 -18.19 -3.79
C PRO A 109 -19.37 -19.35 -4.38
#